data_AF-A0A4W3J4A7-F1
#
_entry.id   AF-A0A4W3J4A7-F1
#
_cell.length_a   1.000
_cell.length_b   1.000
_cell.length_c   1.000
_cell.angle_alpha   90.00
_cell.angle_beta   90.00
_cell.angle_gamma   90.00
#
_symmetry.space_group_name_H-M   'P 1'
#
loop_
_entity.id
_entity.type
_entity.pdbx_description
1 polymer ?
#
loop_
_entity_poly.entity_id
_entity_poly.type
_entity_poly.pdbx_seq_one_letter_code
_entity_poly.pdbx_strand_id
1 'polypeptide(L)'
;MPGLTVSTDLLEFGSVLCGQCCIITLQLFNHMEVPCEWAITDTSIVKPKIDKFLPLHLRQKLRKEMKPLVPVFVVLPPCGVLMPGLKVNVQILFSPQE
;
A
#
# COMPACT_ATOMS: atom_id res chain seq x y z
N MET A 1 16.95 15.55 -10.89
CA MET A 1 15.60 15.47 -10.29
C MET A 1 15.25 13.99 -10.17
N PRO A 2 14.76 13.49 -9.03
CA PRO A 2 14.27 12.11 -8.94
C PRO A 2 13.04 11.92 -9.84
N GLY A 3 12.84 10.71 -10.36
CA GLY A 3 11.75 10.38 -11.27
C GLY A 3 11.55 8.87 -11.37
N LEU A 4 10.29 8.45 -11.49
CA LEU A 4 9.91 7.04 -11.49
C LEU A 4 8.80 6.82 -12.53
N THR A 5 8.89 5.72 -13.28
CA THR A 5 7.87 5.29 -14.22
C THR A 5 7.26 3.98 -13.74
N VAL A 6 5.94 3.87 -13.91
CA VAL A 6 5.16 2.68 -13.57
C VAL A 6 4.75 1.99 -14.87
N SER A 7 4.71 0.65 -14.89
CA SER A 7 4.34 -0.11 -16.09
C SER A 7 2.86 -0.01 -16.49
N THR A 8 1.97 0.25 -15.52
CA THR A 8 0.52 0.45 -15.75
C THR A 8 -0.08 1.24 -14.59
N ASP A 9 -1.09 2.05 -14.87
CA ASP A 9 -1.82 2.84 -13.87
C ASP A 9 -3.09 2.12 -13.38
N LEU A 10 -3.51 1.05 -14.06
CA LEU A 10 -4.68 0.24 -13.75
C LEU A 10 -4.31 -1.23 -13.60
N LEU A 11 -4.83 -1.86 -12.55
CA LEU A 11 -4.65 -3.29 -12.27
C LEU A 11 -6.02 -3.94 -12.12
N GLU A 12 -6.30 -4.92 -12.97
CA GLU A 12 -7.55 -5.66 -12.99
C GLU A 12 -7.33 -7.08 -12.46
N PHE A 13 -7.86 -7.37 -11.28
CA PHE A 13 -7.77 -8.69 -10.64
C PHE A 13 -8.81 -9.69 -11.15
N GLY A 14 -9.81 -9.22 -11.90
CA GLY A 14 -10.93 -10.03 -12.35
C GLY A 14 -11.79 -10.54 -11.19
N SER A 15 -12.38 -11.72 -11.37
CA SER A 15 -13.19 -12.37 -10.34
C SER A 15 -12.30 -13.16 -9.37
N VAL A 16 -12.19 -12.66 -8.13
CA VAL A 16 -11.50 -13.36 -7.03
C VAL A 16 -12.52 -13.79 -6.00
N LEU A 17 -12.53 -15.09 -5.66
CA LEU A 17 -13.47 -15.66 -4.69
C LEU A 17 -13.07 -15.29 -3.25
N CYS A 18 -14.06 -15.13 -2.37
CA CYS A 18 -13.80 -14.96 -0.94
C CYS A 18 -12.99 -16.15 -0.40
N GLY A 19 -11.93 -15.86 0.35
CA GLY A 19 -10.96 -16.86 0.84
C GLY A 19 -9.82 -17.19 -0.12
N GLN A 20 -9.85 -16.68 -1.35
CA GLN A 20 -8.70 -16.70 -2.26
C GLN A 20 -7.98 -15.35 -2.26
N CYS A 21 -6.76 -15.36 -2.79
CA CYS A 21 -6.02 -14.13 -3.05
C CYS A 21 -5.44 -14.17 -4.46
N CYS A 22 -5.30 -13.00 -5.07
CA CYS A 22 -4.69 -12.84 -6.39
C CYS A 22 -3.51 -11.88 -6.28
N ILE A 23 -2.41 -12.18 -6.98
CA ILE A 23 -1.21 -11.36 -6.98
C ILE A 23 -0.98 -10.84 -8.39
N ILE A 24 -0.88 -9.53 -8.53
CA ILE A 24 -0.42 -8.89 -9.77
C ILE A 24 0.93 -8.22 -9.50
N THR A 25 1.82 -8.28 -10.48
CA THR A 25 3.14 -7.64 -10.40
C THR A 25 3.16 -6.36 -11.22
N LEU A 26 3.52 -5.28 -10.56
CA LEU A 26 3.77 -3.95 -11.12
C LEU A 26 5.27 -3.74 -11.26
N GLN A 27 5.74 -3.12 -12.33
CA GLN A 27 7.15 -2.77 -12.48
C GLN A 27 7.36 -1.27 -12.29
N LEU A 28 8.31 -0.93 -11.42
CA LEU A 28 8.81 0.43 -11.25
C LEU A 28 10.16 0.55 -11.96
N PHE A 29 10.39 1.68 -12.63
CA PHE A 29 11.64 1.97 -13.34
C PHE A 29 12.14 3.37 -13.00
N ASN A 30 13.40 3.48 -12.57
CA ASN A 30 14.08 4.76 -12.42
C ASN A 30 14.84 5.09 -13.70
N HIS A 31 14.24 5.92 -14.55
CA HIS A 31 14.85 6.39 -15.80
C HIS A 31 15.80 7.58 -15.59
N MET A 32 15.92 8.09 -14.36
CA MET A 32 16.74 9.25 -14.04
C MET A 32 18.15 8.85 -13.62
N GLU A 33 19.11 9.77 -13.77
CA GLU A 33 20.53 9.57 -13.42
C GLU A 33 20.82 9.72 -11.91
N VAL A 34 19.78 9.81 -11.08
CA VAL A 34 19.90 9.93 -9.61
C VAL A 34 19.12 8.82 -8.91
N PRO A 35 19.59 8.29 -7.77
CA PRO A 35 18.81 7.36 -6.95
C PRO A 35 17.46 7.97 -6.53
N CYS A 36 16.43 7.13 -6.47
CA CYS A 36 15.08 7.54 -6.08
C CYS A 36 14.58 6.68 -4.93
N GLU A 37 14.15 7.32 -3.84
CA GLU A 37 13.36 6.68 -2.80
C GLU A 37 11.90 6.60 -3.24
N TRP A 38 11.26 5.45 -3.01
CA TRP A 38 9.87 5.22 -3.40
C TRP A 38 9.10 4.54 -2.26
N ALA A 39 7.81 4.82 -2.18
CA ALA A 39 6.88 4.20 -1.25
C ALA A 39 5.47 4.17 -1.85
N ILE A 40 4.72 3.11 -1.58
CA ILE A 40 3.33 2.95 -2.01
C ILE A 40 2.43 3.06 -0.79
N THR A 41 1.44 3.95 -0.87
CA THR A 41 0.51 4.22 0.23
C THR A 41 -0.92 4.06 -0.26
N ASP A 42 -1.74 3.35 0.52
CA ASP A 42 -3.16 3.23 0.27
C ASP A 42 -3.89 4.51 0.74
N THR A 43 -4.45 5.26 -0.20
CA THR A 43 -5.18 6.50 0.07
C THR A 43 -6.63 6.27 0.50
N SER A 44 -7.16 5.05 0.34
CA SER A 44 -8.54 4.70 0.71
C SER A 44 -8.72 4.44 2.21
N ILE A 45 -7.63 4.12 2.92
CA ILE A 45 -7.65 3.87 4.36
C ILE A 45 -7.76 5.21 5.10
N VAL A 46 -9.00 5.66 5.33
CA VAL A 46 -9.29 6.77 6.24
C VAL A 46 -9.12 6.28 7.67
N LYS A 47 -7.97 6.58 8.29
CA LYS A 47 -7.77 6.31 9.72
C LYS A 47 -8.83 7.08 10.50
N PRO A 48 -9.64 6.43 11.36
CA PRO A 48 -10.62 7.14 12.17
C PRO A 48 -9.92 8.16 13.06
N LYS A 49 -10.33 9.42 12.95
CA LYS A 49 -9.78 10.52 13.75
C LYS A 49 -10.32 10.38 15.18
N ILE A 50 -9.51 9.84 16.08
CA ILE A 50 -9.82 9.86 17.50
C ILE A 50 -9.68 11.29 18.00
N ASP A 51 -10.75 11.81 18.60
CA ASP A 51 -10.79 13.17 19.12
C ASP A 51 -9.63 13.45 20.09
N LYS A 52 -8.93 14.55 19.84
CA LYS A 52 -7.79 14.97 20.64
C LYS A 52 -8.17 15.52 22.02
N PHE A 53 -9.45 15.76 22.27
CA PHE A 53 -9.97 16.27 23.55
C PHE A 53 -10.48 15.16 24.48
N LEU A 54 -10.58 13.92 24.01
CA LEU A 54 -10.97 12.79 24.85
C LEU A 54 -9.93 12.53 25.97
N PRO A 55 -10.35 12.18 27.19
CA PRO A 55 -9.46 11.67 28.22
C PRO A 55 -8.56 10.53 27.71
N LEU A 56 -7.30 10.50 28.14
CA LEU A 56 -6.30 9.53 27.66
C LEU A 56 -6.76 8.07 27.80
N HIS A 57 -7.39 7.73 28.93
CA HIS A 57 -7.90 6.37 29.18
C HIS A 57 -8.99 5.96 28.18
N LEU A 58 -9.87 6.90 27.78
CA LEU A 58 -10.91 6.63 26.78
C LEU A 58 -10.31 6.49 25.37
N ARG A 59 -9.31 7.29 25.02
CA ARG A 59 -8.59 7.13 23.74
C ARG A 59 -7.86 5.80 23.65
N GLN A 60 -7.25 5.35 24.75
CA GLN A 60 -6.57 4.05 24.80
C GLN A 60 -7.56 2.89 24.66
N LYS A 61 -8.74 2.96 25.31
CA LYS A 61 -9.81 1.97 25.11
C LYS A 61 -10.29 1.93 23.65
N LEU A 62 -10.61 3.08 23.07
CA LEU A 62 -11.05 3.17 21.66
C LEU A 62 -10.01 2.63 20.67
N ARG A 63 -8.72 2.90 20.89
CA ARG A 63 -7.64 2.33 20.06
C ARG A 63 -7.52 0.81 20.19
N LYS A 64 -7.79 0.25 21.38
CA LYS A 64 -7.78 -1.20 21.61
C LYS A 64 -9.00 -1.90 21.03
N GLU A 65 -10.15 -1.22 21.06
CA GLU A 65 -11.42 -1.73 20.51
C GLU A 65 -11.54 -1.53 19.00
N MET A 66 -10.76 -0.61 18.42
CA MET A 66 -10.62 -0.51 16.96
C MET A 66 -10.09 -1.84 16.41
N LYS A 67 -10.97 -2.57 15.74
CA LYS A 67 -10.57 -3.70 14.89
C LYS A 67 -9.52 -3.19 13.88
N PRO A 68 -8.38 -3.88 13.73
CA PRO A 68 -7.47 -3.57 12.64
C PRO A 68 -8.25 -3.73 11.33
N LEU A 69 -8.30 -2.67 10.52
CA LEU A 69 -8.79 -2.79 9.15
C LEU A 69 -7.85 -3.77 8.46
N VAL A 70 -8.35 -4.95 8.13
CA VAL A 70 -7.58 -5.91 7.33
C VAL A 70 -7.46 -5.25 5.94
N PRO A 71 -6.26 -4.97 5.45
CA PRO A 71 -6.10 -4.30 4.18
C PRO A 71 -6.54 -5.24 3.06
N VAL A 72 -7.42 -4.75 2.18
CA VAL A 72 -7.90 -5.49 1.00
C VAL A 72 -6.78 -5.69 -0.02
N PHE A 73 -5.84 -4.72 -0.07
CA PHE A 73 -4.63 -4.79 -0.88
C PHE A 73 -3.38 -4.76 0.00
N VAL A 74 -2.44 -5.66 -0.27
CA VAL A 74 -1.11 -5.69 0.37
C VAL A 74 -0.05 -5.50 -0.71
N VAL A 75 0.91 -4.61 -0.45
CA VAL A 75 1.96 -4.22 -1.40
C VAL A 75 3.32 -4.66 -0.89
N LEU A 76 4.11 -5.35 -1.73
CA LEU A 76 5.40 -5.92 -1.38
C LEU A 76 6.44 -5.73 -2.50
N PRO A 77 7.59 -5.06 -2.27
CA PRO A 77 7.90 -4.26 -1.10
C PRO A 77 7.01 -3.00 -1.02
N PRO A 78 6.70 -2.49 0.18
CA PRO A 78 5.92 -1.25 0.32
C PRO A 78 6.75 0.01 0.04
N CYS A 79 8.07 -0.07 0.17
CA CYS A 79 9.00 1.03 -0.08
C CYS A 79 10.41 0.51 -0.40
N GLY A 80 11.27 1.38 -0.89
CA GLY A 80 12.67 1.07 -1.15
C GLY A 80 13.43 2.22 -1.81
N VAL A 81 14.66 1.92 -2.23
CA VAL A 81 15.51 2.83 -3.02
C VAL A 81 15.79 2.16 -4.36
N LEU A 82 15.61 2.90 -5.45
CA LEU A 82 15.87 2.41 -6.81
C LEU A 82 17.00 3.22 -7.44
N MET A 83 18.09 2.52 -7.78
CA MET A 83 19.26 3.14 -8.42
C MET A 83 18.96 3.51 -9.88
N PRO A 84 19.71 4.47 -10.47
CA PRO A 84 19.58 4.85 -11.88
C PRO A 84 19.60 3.64 -12.82
N GLY A 85 18.66 3.60 -13.76
CA GLY A 85 18.59 2.55 -14.78
C GLY A 85 18.07 1.19 -14.27
N LEU A 86 17.75 1.06 -12.98
CA LEU A 86 17.23 -0.19 -12.41
C LEU A 86 15.71 -0.25 -12.42
N LYS A 87 15.22 -1.48 -12.39
CA LYS A 87 13.81 -1.85 -12.31
C LYS A 87 13.57 -2.69 -11.06
N VAL A 88 12.42 -2.53 -10.44
CA VAL A 88 11.96 -3.39 -9.34
C VAL A 88 10.54 -3.84 -9.60
N ASN A 89 10.26 -5.09 -9.26
CA ASN A 89 8.93 -5.68 -9.31
C ASN A 89 8.28 -5.51 -7.94
N VAL A 90 7.10 -4.92 -7.93
CA VAL A 90 6.24 -4.77 -6.76
C VAL A 90 5.05 -5.68 -6.93
N GLN A 91 4.78 -6.50 -5.93
CA GLN A 91 3.63 -7.39 -5.88
C GLN A 91 2.49 -6.71 -5.15
N ILE A 92 1.31 -6.78 -5.75
CA ILE A 92 0.06 -6.29 -5.17
C ILE A 92 -0.84 -7.50 -5.01
N LEU A 93 -1.02 -7.89 -3.75
CA LEU A 93 -1.87 -8.97 -3.31
C LEU A 93 -3.26 -8.40 -3.03
N PHE A 94 -4.27 -8.91 -3.70
CA PHE A 94 -5.68 -8.62 -3.44
C PHE A 94 -6.33 -9.82 -2.73
N SER A 95 -6.95 -9.56 -1.59
CA SER A 95 -7.67 -10.55 -0.79
C SER A 95 -9.07 -10.01 -0.47
N PRO A 96 -10.11 -10.40 -1.22
CA PRO A 96 -11.48 -9.98 -0.93
C PRO A 96 -11.92 -10.51 0.44
N GLN A 97 -12.53 -9.62 1.23
CA GLN A 97 -13.18 -9.97 2.49
C GLN A 97 -14.64 -10.32 2.25
N GLU A 98 -15.18 -11.17 3.13
CA GLU A 98 -16.59 -11.55 3.19
C GLU A 98 -17.50 -10.41 3.64
#